data_AF-A0A1G4EJ35-F1
#
_entry.id   AF-A0A1G4EJ35-F1
#
_cell.length_a   1.000
_cell.length_b   1.000
_cell.length_c   1.000
_cell.angle_alpha   90.00
_cell.angle_beta   90.00
_cell.angle_gamma   90.00
#
_symmetry.space_group_name_H-M   'P 1'
#
loop_
_entity.id
_entity.type
_entity.pdbx_description
1 polymer ?
#
loop_
_entity_poly.entity_id
_entity_poly.type
_entity_poly.pdbx_seq_one_letter_code
_entity_poly.pdbx_strand_id
1 'polypeptide(L)'
;MEETWVDIKGYEGIYQVSNAGRFRSLDRIGQDGRVLKGKIKVRKGDPYGFTTIKLYKEGKAKNHRVSTIIHSTFPEGIKKVK
;
A
#
# COMPACT_ATOMS: atom_id res chain seq x y z
N MET A 1 -7.01 -17.34 -8.02
CA MET A 1 -7.48 -16.57 -6.85
C MET A 1 -7.41 -15.11 -7.21
N GLU A 2 -8.52 -14.38 -7.07
CA GLU A 2 -8.57 -12.94 -7.37
C GLU A 2 -7.90 -12.13 -6.24
N GLU A 3 -6.92 -11.31 -6.61
CA GLU A 3 -6.31 -10.34 -5.69
C GLU A 3 -7.25 -9.13 -5.55
N THR A 4 -7.89 -9.00 -4.38
CA THR A 4 -8.74 -7.83 -4.08
C THR A 4 -7.88 -6.69 -3.56
N TRP A 5 -8.01 -5.51 -4.17
CA TRP A 5 -7.31 -4.29 -3.76
C TRP A 5 -8.27 -3.36 -3.03
N VAL A 6 -7.86 -2.88 -1.85
CA VAL A 6 -8.65 -2.00 -1.00
C VAL A 6 -7.83 -0.76 -0.67
N ASP A 7 -8.47 0.40 -0.68
CA ASP A 7 -7.86 1.67 -0.30
C ASP A 7 -7.44 1.72 1.17
N ILE A 8 -6.26 2.29 1.41
CA ILE A 8 -5.74 2.45 2.78
C ILE A 8 -6.45 3.63 3.42
N LYS A 9 -7.10 3.40 4.57
CA LYS A 9 -7.81 4.46 5.32
C LYS A 9 -6.89 5.65 5.60
N GLY A 10 -7.30 6.84 5.18
CA GLY A 10 -6.51 8.07 5.28
C GLY A 10 -5.55 8.34 4.12
N TYR A 11 -5.44 7.41 3.17
CA TYR A 11 -4.67 7.47 1.92
C TYR A 11 -5.51 6.99 0.72
N GLU A 12 -6.83 7.18 0.78
CA GLU A 12 -7.77 6.78 -0.27
C GLU A 12 -7.47 7.51 -1.59
N GLY A 13 -7.46 6.77 -2.70
CA GLY A 13 -7.07 7.31 -4.02
C GLY A 13 -5.56 7.55 -4.17
N ILE A 14 -4.76 7.19 -3.16
CA ILE A 14 -3.32 7.44 -3.12
C ILE A 14 -2.54 6.12 -3.03
N TYR A 15 -2.97 5.23 -2.13
CA TYR A 15 -2.37 3.93 -1.88
C TYR A 15 -3.44 2.86 -1.60
N GLN A 16 -3.20 1.67 -2.11
CA GLN A 16 -4.06 0.51 -1.92
C GLN A 16 -3.25 -0.68 -1.41
N VAL A 17 -3.92 -1.55 -0.66
CA VAL A 17 -3.39 -2.82 -0.13
C VAL A 17 -4.22 -3.98 -0.67
N SER A 18 -3.56 -5.06 -1.08
CA SER A 18 -4.23 -6.27 -1.52
C SER A 18 -4.49 -7.24 -0.37
N ASN A 19 -5.48 -8.12 -0.56
CA ASN A 19 -5.75 -9.26 0.32
C ASN A 19 -4.56 -10.25 0.43
N ALA A 20 -3.56 -10.14 -0.46
CA ALA A 20 -2.30 -10.88 -0.41
C ALA A 20 -1.17 -10.14 0.35
N GLY A 21 -1.49 -8.98 0.96
CA GLY A 21 -0.52 -8.16 1.70
C GLY A 21 0.37 -7.28 0.83
N ARG A 22 0.05 -7.11 -0.47
CA ARG A 22 0.84 -6.25 -1.37
C ARG A 22 0.37 -4.82 -1.28
N PHE A 23 1.30 -3.87 -1.35
CA PHE A 23 0.99 -2.45 -1.37
C PHE A 23 1.20 -1.92 -2.78
N ARG A 24 0.31 -1.08 -3.28
CA ARG A 24 0.51 -0.33 -4.52
C ARG A 24 0.22 1.13 -4.31
N SER A 25 0.98 2.00 -4.99
CA SER A 25 0.55 3.37 -5.19
C SER A 25 -0.38 3.46 -6.38
N LEU A 26 -1.32 4.40 -6.35
CA LEU A 26 -2.16 4.76 -7.48
C LEU A 26 -1.53 5.90 -8.28
N ASP A 27 -1.96 5.99 -9.55
CA ASP A 27 -1.62 7.09 -10.43
C ASP A 27 -2.17 8.39 -9.87
N ARG A 28 -1.28 9.35 -9.59
CA ARG A 28 -1.66 10.67 -9.08
C ARG A 28 -0.88 11.75 -9.78
N ILE A 29 -1.40 12.97 -9.78
CA ILE A 29 -0.66 14.14 -10.22
C ILE A 29 0.10 14.68 -9.01
N GLY A 30 1.42 14.77 -9.12
CA GLY A 30 2.26 15.38 -8.09
C GLY A 30 2.11 16.89 -8.06
N GLN A 31 2.57 17.53 -6.99
CA GLN A 31 2.57 19.01 -6.89
C GLN A 31 3.34 19.69 -8.03
N ASP A 32 4.33 19.01 -8.61
CA ASP A 32 5.10 19.49 -9.77
C ASP A 32 4.36 19.32 -11.12
N GLY A 33 3.08 18.92 -11.11
CA GLY A 33 2.31 18.61 -12.32
C GLY A 33 2.66 17.27 -12.99
N ARG A 34 3.63 16.52 -12.45
CA ARG A 34 4.05 15.22 -12.99
C ARG A 34 3.07 14.11 -12.63
N VAL A 35 2.72 13.26 -13.59
CA VAL A 35 1.98 12.03 -13.34
C VAL A 35 2.90 11.02 -12.64
N LEU A 36 2.69 10.84 -11.35
CA LEU A 36 3.30 9.78 -10.56
C LEU A 36 2.55 8.49 -10.87
N LYS A 37 3.12 7.66 -11.73
CA LYS A 37 2.53 6.36 -12.03
C LYS A 37 2.46 5.48 -10.79
N GLY A 38 1.31 4.84 -10.60
CA GLY A 38 1.11 3.83 -9.59
C GLY A 38 2.10 2.68 -9.78
N LYS A 39 2.76 2.24 -8.71
CA LYS A 39 3.68 1.10 -8.74
C LYS A 39 3.41 0.21 -7.54
N ILE A 40 3.52 -1.10 -7.78
CA ILE A 40 3.48 -2.08 -6.70
C ILE A 40 4.77 -1.92 -5.88
N LYS A 41 4.62 -1.60 -4.59
CA LYS A 41 5.71 -1.55 -3.63
C LYS A 41 5.90 -2.96 -3.05
N VAL A 42 6.82 -3.72 -3.64
CA VAL A 42 7.33 -4.99 -3.08
C VAL A 42 8.85 -4.88 -2.91
N ARG A 43 9.43 -5.33 -1.78
CA ARG A 43 10.89 -5.52 -1.67
C ARG A 43 11.15 -6.91 -2.14
N LYS A 44 12.16 -7.02 -2.98
CA LYS A 44 12.96 -8.22 -3.28
C LYS A 44 12.54 -9.46 -2.47
N GLY A 45 11.71 -10.30 -3.09
CA GLY A 45 11.41 -11.66 -2.63
C GLY A 45 10.51 -11.81 -1.41
N ASP A 46 10.15 -10.74 -0.72
CA ASP A 46 9.45 -10.84 0.56
C ASP A 46 8.13 -10.06 0.52
N PRO A 47 6.97 -10.76 0.46
CA PRO A 47 5.67 -10.08 0.50
C PRO A 47 5.45 -9.32 1.82
N TYR A 48 6.25 -9.60 2.86
CA TYR A 48 6.14 -9.02 4.20
C TYR A 48 7.43 -8.39 4.75
N GLY A 49 8.55 -8.49 4.03
CA GLY A 49 9.88 -8.12 4.53
C GLY A 49 10.11 -6.63 4.81
N PHE A 50 9.08 -5.80 4.67
CA PHE A 50 9.07 -4.48 5.28
C PHE A 50 8.13 -4.45 6.47
N THR A 51 8.68 -4.30 7.67
CA THR A 51 7.87 -4.01 8.86
C THR A 51 7.18 -2.64 8.75
N THR A 52 7.76 -1.72 7.97
CA THR A 52 7.31 -0.33 7.82
C THR A 52 7.34 0.13 6.37
N ILE A 53 6.30 0.86 5.96
CA ILE A 53 6.16 1.50 4.66
C ILE A 53 6.10 3.02 4.81
N LYS A 54 6.86 3.75 3.99
CA LYS A 54 6.78 5.20 3.91
C LYS A 54 5.69 5.60 2.91
N LEU A 55 4.64 6.25 3.40
CA LEU A 55 3.52 6.77 2.62
C LEU A 55 3.58 8.29 2.54
N TYR A 56 3.31 8.84 1.36
CA TYR A 56 3.31 10.27 1.11
C TYR A 56 1.88 10.77 0.94
N LYS A 57 1.49 11.72 1.77
CA LYS A 57 0.22 12.45 1.68
C LYS A 57 0.53 13.94 1.73
N GLU A 58 0.04 14.70 0.76
CA GLU A 58 0.17 16.17 0.73
C GLU A 58 1.62 16.67 0.91
N GLY A 59 2.57 16.01 0.24
CA GLY A 59 3.99 16.34 0.36
C GLY A 59 4.67 15.88 1.66
N LYS A 60 3.92 15.39 2.65
CA LYS A 60 4.46 14.87 3.92
C LYS A 60 4.62 13.35 3.85
N ALA A 61 5.83 12.88 4.14
CA ALA A 61 6.14 11.46 4.23
C ALA A 61 5.95 10.98 5.67
N LYS A 62 5.14 9.94 5.86
CA LYS A 62 4.93 9.30 7.17
C LYS A 62 5.27 7.82 7.09
N ASN A 63 6.01 7.33 8.08
CA ASN A 63 6.28 5.90 8.22
C ASN A 63 5.09 5.25 8.91
N HIS A 64 4.50 4.26 8.26
CA HIS A 64 3.42 3.45 8.81
C HIS A 64 3.88 2.00 8.92
N ARG A 65 3.42 1.30 9.95
CA ARG A 65 3.69 -0.13 10.09
C ARG A 65 2.78 -0.90 9.14
N VAL A 66 3.36 -1.79 8.36
CA VAL A 66 2.62 -2.58 7.35
C VAL A 66 1.56 -3.44 8.03
N SER A 67 1.93 -4.11 9.12
CA SER A 67 0.99 -4.88 9.94
C SER A 67 -0.20 -4.01 10.40
N THR A 68 0.02 -2.81 10.93
CA THR A 68 -1.09 -1.93 11.37
C THR A 68 -2.06 -1.59 10.23
N ILE A 69 -1.56 -1.32 9.02
CA ILE A 69 -2.44 -1.04 7.88
C ILE A 69 -3.22 -2.30 7.50
N ILE A 70 -2.54 -3.44 7.40
CA ILE A 70 -3.18 -4.71 7.06
C ILE A 70 -4.26 -5.06 8.07
N HIS A 71 -3.96 -5.00 9.37
CA HIS A 71 -4.96 -5.28 10.41
C HIS A 71 -6.12 -4.28 10.39
N SER A 72 -5.86 -3.02 10.01
CA SER A 72 -6.92 -2.00 9.87
C SER A 72 -7.79 -2.19 8.63
N THR A 73 -7.27 -2.75 7.54
CA THR A 73 -7.99 -2.93 6.27
C THR A 73 -8.58 -4.34 6.13
N PHE A 74 -7.84 -5.36 6.58
CA PHE A 74 -8.18 -6.77 6.56
C PHE A 74 -8.06 -7.35 7.98
N PRO A 75 -9.05 -7.08 8.86
CA PRO A 75 -9.06 -7.60 10.22
C PRO A 75 -9.13 -9.15 10.27
N GLU A 76 -9.68 -9.78 9.24
CA GLU A 76 -9.82 -11.24 9.11
C GLU A 76 -8.53 -11.97 8.70
N GLY A 77 -7.44 -11.23 8.47
CA GLY A 77 -6.18 -11.77 8.01
C GLY A 77 -6.09 -11.86 6.49
N ILE A 78 -4.86 -11.79 6.01
CA ILE A 78 -4.51 -11.84 4.59
C ILE A 78 -4.31 -13.27 4.13
N LYS A 79 -4.77 -13.58 2.91
CA LYS A 79 -4.57 -14.90 2.31
C LYS A 79 -3.10 -15.02 1.91
N LYS A 80 -2.35 -15.86 2.64
CA LYS A 80 -1.03 -16.32 2.19
C LYS A 80 -1.23 -17.12 0.91
N VAL A 81 -1.01 -16.50 -0.25
CA VAL A 81 -0.83 -17.25 -1.48
C VAL A 81 0.52 -17.95 -1.34
N LYS A 82 0.46 -19.25 -1.02
CA LYS A 82 1.62 -20.13 -0.88
C LYS A 82 2.13 -20.56 -2.25
#